data_AF-A0A5J4KXU4-F1
#
_entry.id   AF-A0A5J4KXU4-F1
#
_cell.length_a   1.000
_cell.length_b   1.000
_cell.length_c   1.000
_cell.angle_alpha   90.00
_cell.angle_beta   90.00
_cell.angle_gamma   90.00
#
_symmetry.space_group_name_H-M   'P 1'
#
loop_
_entity.id
_entity.type
_entity.pdbx_description
1 polymer ?
#
loop_
_entity_poly.entity_id
_entity_poly.type
_entity_poly.pdbx_seq_one_letter_code
_entity_poly.pdbx_strand_id
1 'polypeptide(L)' 'MVKKTLVKSFYNGIYVTCYECDGVKYVANQHGDWDVYEGQYERGARTRTIPKESEEIKKIISECQRHEKGRR' A
#
# COMPACT_ATOMS: atom_id res chain seq x y z
N MET A 1 -5.13 -3.05 -11.88
CA MET A 1 -5.94 -3.82 -10.89
C MET A 1 -5.22 -3.76 -9.57
N VAL A 2 -5.79 -3.04 -8.60
CA VAL A 2 -5.24 -2.94 -7.26
C VAL A 2 -5.48 -4.23 -6.48
N LYS A 3 -4.42 -4.78 -5.87
CA LYS A 3 -4.50 -5.91 -4.92
C LYS A 3 -4.20 -5.43 -3.51
N LYS A 4 -5.04 -5.81 -2.55
CA LYS A 4 -4.80 -5.58 -1.13
C LYS A 4 -4.24 -6.84 -0.48
N THR A 5 -3.14 -6.70 0.25
CA THR A 5 -2.50 -7.76 1.03
C THR A 5 -2.06 -7.24 2.38
N LEU A 6 -1.70 -8.15 3.29
CA LEU A 6 -1.05 -7.81 4.55
C LEU A 6 0.42 -8.22 4.46
N VAL A 7 1.33 -7.30 4.77
CA VAL A 7 2.78 -7.55 4.79
C VAL A 7 3.32 -7.30 6.19
N LYS A 8 4.37 -8.01 6.57
CA LYS A 8 5.01 -7.81 7.87
C LYS A 8 5.91 -6.58 7.82
N SER A 9 5.62 -5.57 8.64
CA SER A 9 6.42 -4.37 8.75
C SER A 9 7.84 -4.67 9.24
N PHE A 10 8.83 -4.05 8.58
CA PHE A 10 10.24 -4.16 8.97
C PHE A 10 10.57 -3.51 10.32
N TYR A 11 9.75 -2.56 10.78
CA TYR A 11 10.09 -1.70 11.93
C TYR A 11 9.61 -2.26 13.27
N ASN A 12 8.40 -2.80 13.29
CA ASN A 12 7.72 -3.22 14.51
C ASN A 12 7.18 -4.66 14.43
N GLY A 13 7.42 -5.37 13.31
CA GLY A 13 7.04 -6.77 13.15
C GLY A 13 5.54 -7.05 13.07
N ILE A 14 4.68 -6.02 13.03
CA ILE A 14 3.23 -6.16 12.89
C ILE A 14 2.84 -6.30 11.42
N TYR A 15 1.68 -6.91 11.15
CA TYR A 15 1.12 -6.93 9.81
C TYR A 15 0.46 -5.59 9.49
N VAL A 16 0.87 -4.99 8.37
CA VAL A 16 0.35 -3.72 7.86
C VAL A 16 -0.26 -3.91 6.49
N THR A 17 -1.15 -3.00 6.11
CA THR A 17 -1.81 -3.05 4.80
C THR A 17 -0.83 -2.68 3.70
N CYS A 18 -0.81 -3.49 2.63
CA CYS A 18 -0.10 -3.23 1.39
C CYS A 18 -1.10 -3.23 0.23
N TYR A 19 -1.12 -2.13 -0.53
CA TYR A 19 -1.76 -2.11 -1.84
C TYR A 19 -0.71 -2.28 -2.93
N GLU A 20 -0.96 -3.15 -3.90
CA GLU A 20 -0.12 -3.31 -5.08
C GLU A 20 -0.90 -2.85 -6.32
N CYS A 21 -0.33 -1.92 -7.08
CA CYS A 21 -0.87 -1.43 -8.34
C CYS A 21 0.28 -1.32 -9.35
N ASP A 22 0.14 -1.97 -10.51
CA ASP A 22 1.10 -1.87 -11.62
C ASP A 22 2.57 -2.11 -11.22
N GLY A 23 2.81 -3.06 -10.32
CA GLY A 23 4.15 -3.39 -9.80
C GLY A 23 4.66 -2.47 -8.68
N VAL A 24 3.93 -1.40 -8.36
CA VAL A 24 4.22 -0.50 -7.25
C VAL A 24 3.48 -0.96 -6.00
N LYS A 25 4.20 -1.04 -4.87
CA LYS A 25 3.65 -1.40 -3.57
C LYS A 25 3.56 -0.17 -2.67
N TYR A 26 2.40 0.01 -2.06
CA TYR A 26 2.06 1.07 -1.13
C TYR A 26 1.81 0.44 0.23
N VAL A 27 2.74 0.61 1.16
CA VAL A 27 2.72 -0.04 2.47
C VAL A 27 2.44 0.99 3.54
N ALA A 28 1.39 0.75 4.34
CA ALA A 28 1.06 1.62 5.46
C ALA A 28 2.17 1.59 6.51
N ASN A 29 2.68 2.76 6.88
CA ASN A 29 3.71 2.92 7.90
C ASN A 29 3.09 3.30 9.26
N GLN A 30 3.93 3.29 10.30
CA GLN A 30 3.49 3.56 11.68
C GLN A 30 2.98 4.99 11.93
N HIS A 31 3.30 5.93 11.04
CA HIS A 31 2.85 7.32 11.13
C HIS A 31 1.49 7.53 10.46
N GLY A 32 0.94 6.46 9.86
CA GLY A 32 -0.33 6.48 9.12
C GLY A 32 -0.17 6.83 7.65
N ASP A 33 1.04 7.13 7.18
CA ASP A 33 1.36 7.41 5.78
C ASP A 33 1.71 6.14 5.01
N TRP A 34 2.00 6.29 3.72
CA TRP A 34 2.21 5.18 2.80
C TRP A 34 3.61 5.21 2.21
N ASP A 35 4.43 4.24 2.57
CA ASP A 35 5.74 4.04 1.95
C ASP A 35 5.57 3.33 0.60
N VAL A 36 6.23 3.86 -0.42
CA VAL A 36 6.13 3.40 -1.82
C VAL A 36 7.39 2.63 -2.20
N TYR A 37 7.19 1.51 -2.89
CA TYR A 37 8.23 0.64 -3.39
C TYR A 37 7.94 0.30 -4.85
N GLU A 38 8.82 0.70 -5.77
CA GLU A 38 8.74 0.39 -7.20
C GLU A 38 9.30 -1.01 -7.46
N GLY A 39 8.62 -2.04 -6.96
CA GLY A 39 9.04 -3.43 -7.09
C GLY A 39 8.81 -4.24 -5.83
N GLN A 40 9.86 -4.85 -5.29
CA GLN A 40 9.77 -5.69 -4.10
C GLN A 40 9.73 -4.85 -2.83
N TYR A 41 8.97 -5.33 -1.84
CA TYR A 41 8.97 -4.73 -0.51
C TYR A 41 10.23 -5.21 0.21
N GLU A 42 11.29 -4.41 0.14
CA GLU A 42 12.60 -4.69 0.74
C GLU A 42 13.06 -3.52 1.61
N ARG A 43 13.79 -3.82 2.68
CA ARG A 43 14.27 -2.80 3.60
C ARG A 43 15.27 -1.88 2.89
N GLY A 44 14.99 -0.58 2.88
CA GLY A 44 15.84 0.43 2.23
C GLY A 44 15.50 0.69 0.75
N ALA A 45 14.64 -0.13 0.13
CA ALA A 45 14.19 0.05 -1.26
C ALA A 45 13.00 1.04 -1.39
N ARG A 46 12.63 1.71 -0.29
CA ARG A 46 11.55 2.72 -0.30
C ARG A 46 11.96 3.89 -1.20
N THR A 47 11.15 4.17 -2.21
CA THR A 47 11.40 5.27 -3.16
C THR A 47 10.87 6.60 -2.64
N ARG A 48 9.67 6.58 -2.03
CA ARG A 48 9.03 7.78 -1.47
C ARG A 48 8.03 7.44 -0.38
N THR A 49 7.57 8.44 0.36
CA THR A 49 6.45 8.34 1.30
C THR A 49 5.35 9.30 0.86
N ILE A 50 4.12 8.80 0.82
CA ILE A 50 2.93 9.55 0.42
C ILE A 50 2.03 9.75 1.64
N PRO A 51 1.59 10.98 1.93
CA PRO A 51 0.64 11.23 3.01
C PRO A 51 -0.67 10.46 2.79
N LYS A 52 -1.28 9.96 3.87
CA LYS A 52 -2.57 9.23 3.80
C LYS A 52 -3.71 10.01 3.14
N GLU A 53 -3.63 11.34 3.20
CA GLU A 53 -4.63 12.25 2.67
C GLU A 53 -4.44 12.55 1.18
N SER A 54 -3.35 12.07 0.58
CA SER A 54 -3.09 12.22 -0.85
C SER A 54 -4.18 11.58 -1.69
N GLU A 55 -4.59 12.29 -2.73
CA GLU A 55 -5.55 11.80 -3.73
C GLU A 55 -5.08 10.50 -4.40
N GLU A 56 -3.76 10.26 -4.48
CA GLU A 56 -3.21 9.01 -5.01
C GLU A 56 -3.65 7.80 -4.18
N ILE A 57 -3.48 7.86 -2.86
CA ILE A 57 -3.87 6.78 -1.94
C ILE A 57 -5.38 6.60 -1.92
N LYS A 58 -6.14 7.70 -1.89
CA LYS A 58 -7.62 7.63 -1.92
C LYS A 58 -8.12 6.92 -3.17
N LYS A 59 -7.51 7.17 -4.34
CA LYS A 59 -7.84 6.48 -5.59
C LYS A 59 -7.54 4.99 -5.53
N ILE A 60 -6.35 4.61 -5.04
CA ILE A 60 -5.95 3.19 -4.90
C ILE A 60 -6.93 2.42 -4.00
N ILE A 61 -7.27 2.98 -2.84
CA ILE A 61 -8.23 2.38 -1.91
C ILE A 61 -9.61 2.24 -2.56
N SER A 62 -10.07 3.30 -3.25
CA SER A 62 -11.37 3.30 -3.93
C SER A 62 -11.43 2.27 -5.06
N GLU A 63 -10.37 2.12 -5.85
CA GLU A 63 -10.27 1.11 -6.89
C GLU A 63 -10.32 -0.30 -6.30
N CYS A 64 -9.53 -0.56 -5.24
CA CYS A 64 -9.55 -1.85 -4.54
C CYS A 64 -10.97 -2.20 -4.05
N GLN A 65 -11.65 -1.26 -3.39
CA GLN A 65 -13.01 -1.46 -2.88
C GLN A 65 -14.06 -1.69 -3.97
N ARG A 66 -13.94 -1.02 -5.12
CA ARG A 66 -14.83 -1.24 -6.27
C ARG A 66 -14.73 -2.68 -6.77
N HIS A 67 -13.50 -3.21 -6.86
CA HIS A 67 -13.28 -4.59 -7.29
C HIS A 67 -13.74 -5.63 -6.26
N GLU A 68 -13.62 -5.35 -4.96
CA GLU A 68 -14.15 -6.23 -3.91
C GLU A 68 -15.69 -6.26 -3.91
N LYS A 69 -16.36 -5.13 -4.18
CA LYS A 69 -17.82 -5.07 -4.24
C LYS A 69 -18.44 -5.70 -5.49
N GLY A 70 -17.73 -5.67 -6.62
CA GLY A 70 -18.19 -6.28 -7.89
C GLY A 70 -18.08 -7.81 -7.95
N ARG A 71 -17.51 -8.45 -6.91
CA ARG A 71 -17.39 -9.91 -6.78
C ARG A 71 -18.53 -10.56 -5.96
N ARG A 72 -19.57 -9.81 -5.63
CA ARG A 72 -20.68 -10.26 -4.79
C ARG A 72 -21.96 -10.47 -5.58
#